data_AF-A0A934ZDC6-F1
#
_entry.id   AF-A0A934ZDC6-F1
#
_cell.length_a   1.000
_cell.length_b   1.000
_cell.length_c   1.000
_cell.angle_alpha   90.00
_cell.angle_beta   90.00
_cell.angle_gamma   90.00
#
_symmetry.space_group_name_H-M   'P 1'
#
loop_
_entity.id
_entity.type
_entity.pdbx_description
1 polymer ?
#
loop_
_entity_poly.entity_id
_entity_poly.type
_entity_poly.pdbx_seq_one_letter_code
_entity_poly.pdbx_strand_id
1 'polypeptide(L)'
;MRTGSVLIGMGLLACVGACQNYRDQLDRADAHYRAARYEAALTNLEDLESDFGHLDANEQVRYRYVRGMTSERLGQREEARHWLILAREDVEQRPAALDEETRAILQRTLTPYDQSVGSNVNPPAATPATPGAQSARTRSEPRTTP
;
A
#
# COMPACT_ATOMS: atom_id res chain seq x y z
N MET A 1 -45.94 -57.87 11.96
CA MET A 1 -46.66 -56.57 11.88
C MET A 1 -46.57 -55.88 13.22
N ARG A 2 -45.75 -54.83 13.32
CA ARG A 2 -45.96 -53.69 14.24
C ARG A 2 -45.03 -52.56 13.79
N THR A 3 -45.68 -51.56 13.23
CA THR A 3 -45.18 -50.27 12.79
C THR A 3 -44.55 -49.50 13.96
N GLY A 4 -43.41 -48.87 13.71
CA GLY A 4 -42.82 -47.86 14.58
C GLY A 4 -42.32 -46.71 13.71
N SER A 5 -43.09 -45.63 13.70
CA SER A 5 -42.89 -44.42 12.89
C SER A 5 -41.73 -43.54 13.39
N VAL A 6 -40.97 -43.03 12.42
CA VAL A 6 -40.49 -41.64 12.19
C VAL A 6 -39.98 -40.84 13.39
N LEU A 7 -38.77 -40.28 13.25
CA LEU A 7 -38.52 -38.84 13.45
C LEU A 7 -37.28 -38.39 12.66
N ILE A 8 -37.56 -37.76 11.51
CA ILE A 8 -36.71 -36.78 10.83
C ILE A 8 -36.55 -35.60 11.79
N GLY A 9 -35.33 -35.11 12.00
CA GLY A 9 -35.15 -33.87 12.74
C GLY A 9 -33.76 -33.65 13.32
N MET A 10 -32.72 -33.68 12.49
CA MET A 10 -31.41 -33.12 12.83
C MET A 10 -31.05 -32.21 11.67
N GLY A 11 -31.19 -30.90 11.76
CA GLY A 11 -31.15 -30.02 12.91
C GLY A 11 -30.45 -28.80 12.35
N LEU A 12 -31.25 -27.78 12.04
CA LEU A 12 -30.90 -26.46 11.53
C LEU A 12 -29.43 -26.09 11.82
N LEU A 13 -28.56 -26.14 10.81
CA LEU A 13 -27.22 -25.60 10.91
C LEU A 13 -27.37 -24.09 11.07
N ALA A 14 -27.26 -23.63 12.31
CA ALA A 14 -27.42 -22.24 12.69
C ALA A 14 -26.37 -21.40 11.97
N CYS A 15 -26.81 -20.57 11.01
CA CYS A 15 -26.05 -19.44 10.48
C CYS A 15 -25.92 -18.36 11.57
N VAL A 16 -25.21 -18.66 12.66
CA VAL A 16 -24.79 -17.68 13.67
C VAL A 16 -23.39 -17.22 13.32
N GLY A 17 -23.30 -16.18 12.51
CA GLY A 17 -22.00 -15.57 12.21
C GLY A 17 -22.05 -14.47 11.15
N ALA A 18 -22.88 -13.45 11.30
CA ALA A 18 -22.76 -12.26 10.45
C ALA A 18 -23.31 -10.95 11.06
N CYS A 19 -23.34 -10.80 12.39
CA CYS A 19 -23.11 -9.46 12.94
C CYS A 19 -21.61 -9.23 12.83
N GLN A 20 -21.11 -8.96 11.62
CA GLN A 20 -19.70 -8.67 11.39
C GLN A 20 -19.37 -7.37 12.11
N ASN A 21 -18.64 -7.47 13.22
CA ASN A 21 -18.00 -6.33 13.83
C ASN A 21 -16.69 -6.09 13.07
N TYR A 22 -16.69 -5.10 12.16
CA TYR A 22 -15.55 -4.74 11.32
C TYR A 22 -14.31 -4.36 12.14
N ARG A 23 -14.52 -3.73 13.31
CA ARG A 23 -13.47 -3.45 14.27
C ARG A 23 -12.83 -4.73 14.81
N ASP A 24 -13.65 -5.72 15.20
CA ASP A 24 -13.12 -7.00 15.68
C ASP A 24 -12.34 -7.73 14.57
N GLN A 25 -12.74 -7.58 13.30
CA GLN A 25 -12.01 -8.12 12.16
C GLN A 25 -10.65 -7.42 11.98
N LEU A 26 -10.60 -6.10 12.08
CA LEU A 26 -9.35 -5.34 12.06
C LEU A 26 -8.44 -5.72 13.24
N ASP A 27 -8.99 -5.92 14.43
CA ASP A 27 -8.24 -6.37 15.61
C ASP A 27 -7.65 -7.78 15.43
N ARG A 28 -8.38 -8.69 14.77
CA ARG A 28 -7.85 -10.02 14.40
C ARG A 28 -6.71 -9.92 13.39
N ALA A 29 -6.85 -9.08 12.36
CA ALA A 29 -5.78 -8.85 11.39
C ALA A 29 -4.50 -8.32 12.06
N ASP A 30 -4.63 -7.32 12.94
CA ASP A 30 -3.50 -6.77 13.69
C ASP A 30 -2.85 -7.83 14.61
N ALA A 31 -3.67 -8.65 15.29
CA ALA A 31 -3.16 -9.76 16.09
C ALA A 31 -2.37 -10.77 15.24
N HIS A 32 -2.83 -11.10 14.03
CA HIS A 32 -2.08 -11.96 13.11
C HIS A 32 -0.76 -11.32 12.65
N TYR A 33 -0.78 -10.03 12.29
CA TYR A 33 0.43 -9.29 11.90
C TYR A 33 1.47 -9.28 13.02
N ARG A 34 1.06 -8.94 14.25
CA ARG A 34 1.94 -8.91 15.43
C ARG A 34 2.49 -10.29 15.78
N ALA A 35 1.74 -11.36 15.49
CA ALA A 35 2.17 -12.74 15.67
C ALA A 35 3.01 -13.28 14.50
N ALA A 36 3.44 -12.43 13.56
CA ALA A 36 4.18 -12.78 12.34
C ALA A 36 3.47 -13.81 11.43
N ARG A 37 2.13 -13.86 11.48
CA ARG A 37 1.28 -14.68 10.62
C ARG A 37 0.76 -13.82 9.48
N TYR A 38 1.64 -13.35 8.62
CA TYR A 38 1.33 -12.29 7.65
C TYR A 38 0.31 -12.73 6.60
N GLU A 39 0.33 -14.00 6.18
CA GLU A 39 -0.67 -14.53 5.24
C GLU A 39 -2.07 -14.53 5.87
N ALA A 40 -2.19 -14.93 7.14
CA ALA A 40 -3.46 -14.90 7.86
C ALA A 40 -3.96 -13.47 8.14
N ALA A 41 -3.04 -12.54 8.37
CA ALA A 41 -3.35 -11.12 8.47
C ALA A 41 -3.90 -10.60 7.13
N LEU A 42 -3.20 -10.93 6.04
CA LEU A 42 -3.58 -10.53 4.69
C LEU A 42 -4.97 -11.05 4.31
N THR A 43 -5.25 -12.34 4.52
CA THR A 43 -6.57 -12.91 4.25
C THR A 43 -7.67 -12.19 5.03
N ASN A 44 -7.48 -11.91 6.33
CA ASN A 44 -8.49 -11.16 7.10
C ASN A 44 -8.70 -9.73 6.57
N LEU A 45 -7.64 -9.08 6.09
CA LEU A 45 -7.71 -7.71 5.56
C LEU A 45 -8.39 -7.67 4.20
N GLU A 46 -8.10 -8.62 3.32
CA GLU A 46 -8.79 -8.75 2.02
C GLU A 46 -10.28 -9.04 2.20
N ASP A 47 -10.63 -9.89 3.17
CA ASP A 47 -12.03 -10.13 3.54
C ASP A 47 -12.72 -8.87 4.12
N LEU A 48 -11.96 -7.95 4.73
CA LEU A 48 -12.48 -6.69 5.29
C LEU A 48 -12.56 -5.57 4.24
N GLU A 49 -11.87 -5.70 3.11
CA GLU A 49 -11.68 -4.62 2.14
C GLU A 49 -13.00 -4.13 1.52
N SER A 50 -13.95 -5.04 1.25
CA SER A 50 -15.29 -4.69 0.76
C SER A 50 -16.07 -3.81 1.73
N ASP A 51 -15.76 -3.94 3.03
CA ASP A 51 -16.46 -3.28 4.12
C ASP A 51 -15.62 -2.18 4.77
N PHE A 52 -14.49 -1.83 4.17
CA PHE A 52 -13.56 -0.80 4.63
C PHE A 52 -14.28 0.52 5.00
N GLY A 53 -15.32 0.89 4.24
CA GLY A 53 -16.11 2.10 4.49
C GLY A 53 -16.91 2.11 5.79
N HIS A 54 -17.08 0.97 6.44
CA HIS A 54 -17.74 0.86 7.75
C HIS A 54 -16.80 1.09 8.94
N LEU A 55 -15.48 1.06 8.71
CA LEU A 55 -14.50 1.42 9.73
C LEU A 55 -14.56 2.94 9.98
N ASP A 56 -14.36 3.34 11.24
CA ASP A 56 -14.20 4.75 11.55
C ASP A 56 -12.88 5.31 10.97
N ALA A 57 -12.73 6.63 10.98
CA ALA A 57 -11.59 7.27 10.33
C ALA A 57 -10.22 6.88 10.93
N ASN A 58 -10.14 6.58 12.22
CA ASN A 58 -8.89 6.12 12.84
C ASN A 58 -8.63 4.64 12.51
N GLU A 59 -9.67 3.82 12.52
CA GLU A 59 -9.63 2.41 12.13
C GLU A 59 -9.21 2.25 10.67
N GLN A 60 -9.66 3.12 9.78
CA GLN A 60 -9.24 3.17 8.38
C GLN A 60 -7.73 3.43 8.22
N VAL A 61 -7.14 4.35 9.00
CA VAL A 61 -5.69 4.57 9.01
C VAL A 61 -4.95 3.34 9.52
N ARG A 62 -5.45 2.72 10.59
CA ARG A 62 -4.86 1.48 11.13
C ARG A 62 -4.95 0.34 10.12
N TYR A 63 -6.06 0.16 9.43
CA TYR A 63 -6.19 -0.80 8.33
C TYR A 63 -5.12 -0.59 7.26
N ARG A 64 -4.98 0.64 6.75
CA ARG A 64 -3.99 0.98 5.72
C ARG A 64 -2.56 0.69 6.18
N TYR A 65 -2.25 1.05 7.43
CA TYR A 65 -0.95 0.77 8.04
C TYR A 65 -0.68 -0.75 8.12
N VAL A 66 -1.61 -1.53 8.69
CA VAL A 66 -1.44 -2.99 8.86
C VAL A 66 -1.39 -3.70 7.52
N ARG A 67 -2.22 -3.31 6.54
CA ARG A 67 -2.19 -3.84 5.16
C ARG A 67 -0.86 -3.56 4.47
N GLY A 68 -0.35 -2.34 4.60
CA GLY A 68 0.96 -1.95 4.06
C GLY A 68 2.12 -2.70 4.70
N MET A 69 2.18 -2.76 6.03
CA MET A 69 3.24 -3.48 6.75
C MET A 69 3.16 -5.00 6.53
N THR A 70 1.98 -5.58 6.45
CA THR A 70 1.80 -7.00 6.11
C THR A 70 2.33 -7.29 4.71
N SER A 71 2.01 -6.43 3.74
CA SER A 71 2.50 -6.55 2.35
C SER A 71 4.03 -6.40 2.29
N GLU A 72 4.61 -5.49 3.08
CA GLU A 72 6.07 -5.32 3.19
C GLU A 72 6.74 -6.61 3.67
N ARG A 73 6.18 -7.24 4.71
CA ARG A 73 6.72 -8.48 5.28
C ARG A 73 6.57 -9.70 4.36
N LEU A 74 5.60 -9.66 3.45
CA LEU A 74 5.41 -10.65 2.40
C LEU A 74 6.23 -10.35 1.13
N GLY A 75 6.98 -9.25 1.08
CA GLY A 75 7.76 -8.84 -0.09
C GLY A 75 6.92 -8.27 -1.25
N GLN A 76 5.64 -7.97 -1.01
CA GLN A 76 4.73 -7.38 -1.99
C GLN A 76 4.97 -5.86 -2.06
N ARG A 77 6.03 -5.48 -2.79
CA ARG A 77 6.61 -4.14 -2.71
C ARG A 77 5.68 -3.03 -3.20
N GLU A 78 4.90 -3.28 -4.25
CA GLU A 78 3.98 -2.28 -4.82
C GLU A 78 2.78 -2.02 -3.90
N GLU A 79 2.17 -3.09 -3.38
CA GLU A 79 1.07 -3.07 -2.42
C GLU A 79 1.51 -2.41 -1.12
N ALA A 80 2.69 -2.78 -0.60
CA ALA A 80 3.27 -2.15 0.58
C ALA A 80 3.39 -0.64 0.39
N ARG A 81 3.98 -0.20 -0.74
CA ARG A 81 4.12 1.22 -1.05
C ARG A 81 2.76 1.92 -1.10
N HIS A 82 1.80 1.33 -1.82
CA HIS A 82 0.48 1.92 -2.00
C HIS A 82 -0.21 2.18 -0.65
N TRP A 83 -0.34 1.15 0.17
CA TRP A 83 -1.06 1.25 1.43
C TRP A 83 -0.33 2.10 2.49
N LEU A 84 1.00 2.02 2.55
CA LEU A 84 1.78 2.84 3.49
C LEU A 84 1.74 4.33 3.12
N ILE A 85 1.73 4.69 1.84
CA ILE A 85 1.57 6.10 1.44
C ILE A 85 0.20 6.64 1.89
N LEU A 86 -0.88 5.90 1.66
CA LEU A 86 -2.21 6.31 2.12
C LEU A 86 -2.28 6.44 3.65
N ALA A 87 -1.67 5.49 4.38
CA ALA A 87 -1.58 5.58 5.84
C ALA A 87 -0.82 6.84 6.30
N ARG A 88 0.28 7.20 5.61
CA ARG A 88 1.05 8.42 5.90
C ARG A 88 0.22 9.68 5.66
N GLU A 89 -0.47 9.77 4.53
CA GLU A 89 -1.29 10.93 4.19
C GLU A 89 -2.44 11.15 5.20
N ASP A 90 -3.09 10.08 5.63
CA ASP A 90 -4.20 10.21 6.56
C ASP A 90 -3.77 10.49 8.00
N VAL A 91 -2.63 9.93 8.44
CA VAL A 91 -2.17 10.10 9.82
C VAL A 91 -1.70 11.53 10.10
N GLU A 92 -1.29 12.29 9.09
CA GLU A 92 -1.00 13.73 9.22
C GLU A 92 -2.25 14.52 9.66
N GLN A 93 -3.43 14.12 9.19
CA GLN A 93 -4.71 14.72 9.58
C GLN A 93 -5.25 14.10 10.89
N ARG A 94 -4.81 12.89 11.24
CA ARG A 94 -5.32 12.07 12.34
C ARG A 94 -4.17 11.46 13.15
N PRO A 95 -3.38 12.28 13.87
CA PRO A 95 -2.18 11.81 14.56
C PRO A 95 -2.49 10.83 15.69
N ALA A 96 -3.74 10.81 16.21
CA ALA A 96 -4.19 9.87 17.24
C ALA A 96 -4.51 8.46 16.71
N ALA A 97 -4.56 8.27 15.39
CA ALA A 97 -4.88 6.98 14.79
C ALA A 97 -3.74 5.95 14.93
N LEU A 98 -2.48 6.43 15.03
CA LEU A 98 -1.29 5.62 15.26
C LEU A 98 -0.45 6.27 16.36
N ASP A 99 0.09 5.47 17.29
CA ASP A 99 1.04 5.99 18.28
C ASP A 99 2.34 6.50 17.63
N GLU A 100 3.13 7.26 18.40
CA GLU A 100 4.35 7.91 17.88
C GLU A 100 5.38 6.89 17.37
N GLU A 101 5.53 5.75 18.05
CA GLU A 101 6.45 4.68 17.63
C GLU A 101 6.03 4.11 16.28
N THR A 102 4.74 3.80 16.13
CA THR A 102 4.17 3.26 14.89
C THR A 102 4.29 4.26 13.74
N ARG A 103 4.10 5.56 14.00
CA ARG A 103 4.34 6.63 13.00
C ARG A 103 5.80 6.72 12.59
N ALA A 104 6.74 6.62 13.53
CA ALA A 104 8.17 6.60 13.23
C ALA A 104 8.56 5.36 12.39
N ILE A 105 7.98 4.19 12.70
CA ILE A 105 8.15 2.98 11.91
C ILE A 105 7.62 3.19 10.48
N LEU A 106 6.41 3.72 10.31
CA LEU A 106 5.81 4.01 9.00
C LEU A 106 6.73 4.90 8.14
N GLN A 107 7.24 5.99 8.70
CA GLN A 107 8.15 6.90 7.99
C GLN A 107 9.47 6.22 7.60
N ARG A 108 10.05 5.43 8.51
CA ARG A 108 11.26 4.67 8.23
C ARG A 108 11.04 3.64 7.12
N THR A 109 9.92 2.91 7.16
CA THR A 109 9.58 1.91 6.13
C THR A 109 9.39 2.56 4.76
N LEU A 110 8.86 3.78 4.69
CA LEU A 110 8.65 4.51 3.43
C LEU A 110 9.94 5.07 2.80
N THR A 111 11.00 5.26 3.59
CA THR A 111 12.25 5.90 3.15
C THR A 111 12.85 5.30 1.85
N PRO A 112 12.98 3.96 1.69
CA PRO A 112 13.51 3.37 0.46
C PRO A 112 12.60 3.58 -0.76
N TYR A 113 11.29 3.75 -0.57
CA TYR A 113 10.36 3.99 -1.66
C TYR A 113 10.48 5.42 -2.17
N ASP A 114 10.60 6.40 -1.27
CA ASP A 114 10.77 7.82 -1.63
C ASP A 114 12.10 8.06 -2.39
N GLN A 115 13.17 7.39 -1.99
CA GLN A 115 14.47 7.46 -2.69
C GLN A 115 14.39 6.91 -4.12
N SER A 116 13.65 5.81 -4.32
CA SER A 116 13.44 5.25 -5.65
C SER A 116 12.75 6.24 -6.59
N VAL A 117 11.74 6.98 -6.11
CA VAL A 117 11.07 8.02 -6.91
C VAL A 117 12.05 9.14 -7.27
N GLY A 118 12.87 9.59 -6.32
CA GLY A 118 13.87 10.64 -6.55
C GLY A 118 14.95 10.28 -7.56
N SER A 119 15.39 9.02 -7.61
CA SER A 119 16.34 8.55 -8.64
C SER A 119 15.75 8.44 -10.04
N ASN A 120 14.42 8.35 -10.16
CA ASN A 120 13.71 8.23 -11.45
C ASN A 120 13.37 9.60 -12.06
N VAL A 121 13.41 10.67 -11.26
CA VAL A 121 13.29 12.04 -11.73
C VAL A 121 14.65 12.45 -12.30
N ASN A 122 14.80 12.28 -13.61
CA ASN A 122 15.92 12.87 -14.35
C ASN A 122 15.91 14.39 -14.07
N PRO A 123 16.98 15.00 -13.52
CA PRO A 123 17.06 16.44 -13.43
C PRO A 123 16.84 17.02 -14.84
N PRO A 124 16.18 18.19 -15.00
CA PRO A 124 16.09 18.82 -16.31
C PRO A 124 17.50 18.92 -16.86
N ALA A 125 17.74 18.29 -18.00
CA ALA A 125 19.05 18.23 -18.62
C ALA A 125 19.66 19.63 -18.57
N ALA A 126 20.76 19.79 -17.85
CA ALA A 126 21.51 21.02 -17.87
C ALA A 126 21.80 21.30 -19.34
N THR A 127 21.21 22.36 -19.88
CA THR A 127 21.37 22.76 -21.28
C THR A 127 22.86 22.75 -21.57
N PRO A 128 23.38 21.93 -22.49
CA PRO A 128 24.78 21.99 -22.82
C PRO A 128 25.03 23.38 -23.38
N ALA A 129 25.83 24.17 -22.66
CA ALA A 129 26.36 25.43 -23.18
C ALA A 129 27.13 25.06 -24.46
N THR A 130 26.57 25.43 -25.61
CA THR A 130 27.16 25.17 -26.93
C THR A 130 28.60 25.69 -26.95
N PRO A 131 29.61 24.81 -27.09
CA PRO A 131 30.96 25.24 -27.37
C PRO A 131 31.06 25.48 -28.87
N GLY A 132 31.29 26.73 -29.29
CA GLY A 132 31.85 26.99 -30.62
C GLY A 132 31.17 28.09 -31.42
N ALA A 133 31.56 29.34 -31.15
CA ALA A 133 31.58 30.40 -32.16
C ALA A 133 32.93 31.13 -32.09
N GLN A 134 34.01 30.37 -32.20
CA GLN A 134 35.32 30.88 -32.62
C GLN A 134 35.79 30.05 -33.81
N SER A 135 35.61 30.59 -35.01
CA SER A 135 36.53 30.45 -36.15
C SER A 135 35.89 31.12 -37.36
N ALA A 136 35.98 32.45 -37.41
CA ALA A 136 35.96 33.19 -38.66
C ALA A 136 37.19 32.71 -39.47
N ARG A 137 37.02 31.63 -40.24
CA ARG A 137 37.98 31.21 -41.26
C ARG A 137 37.64 31.94 -42.55
N THR A 138 38.43 32.97 -42.80
CA THR A 138 38.83 33.42 -44.12
C THR A 138 39.10 32.24 -45.06
N ARG A 139 38.30 32.12 -46.13
CA ARG A 139 38.76 31.62 -47.44
C ARG A 139 37.76 32.04 -48.51
N SER A 140 38.02 33.22 -49.08
CA SER A 140 37.53 33.60 -50.39
C SER A 140 38.35 32.82 -51.42
N GLU A 141 37.74 31.91 -52.18
CA GLU A 141 38.31 31.46 -53.45
C GLU A 141 37.26 31.58 -54.57
N PRO A 142 37.62 32.21 -55.71
CA PRO A 142 36.70 32.49 -56.80
C PRO A 142 36.52 31.30 -57.77
N ARG A 143 35.25 31.17 -58.16
CA ARG A 143 34.61 30.43 -59.27
C ARG A 143 35.50 30.10 -60.49
N THR A 144 35.55 28.80 -60.82
CA THR A 144 36.04 28.19 -62.07
C THR A 144 35.18 28.57 -63.28
N THR A 145 35.81 28.79 -64.44
CA THR A 145 35.25 28.43 -65.76
C THR A 145 36.39 28.25 -66.78
N PRO A 146 36.23 27.41 -67.82
CA PRO A 146 37.28 27.04 -68.78
C PRO A 146 37.64 28.15 -69.77
#